data_AF-A0A4Y7ZJU8-F1
#
_entry.id   AF-A0A4Y7ZJU8-F1
#
_cell.length_a   1.000
_cell.length_b   1.000
_cell.length_c   1.000
_cell.angle_alpha   90.00
_cell.angle_beta   90.00
_cell.angle_gamma   90.00
#
_symmetry.space_group_name_H-M   'P 1'
#
loop_
_entity.id
_entity.type
_entity.pdbx_description
1 polymer ?
#
loop_
_entity_poly.entity_id
_entity_poly.type
_entity_poly.pdbx_seq_one_letter_code
_entity_poly.pdbx_strand_id
1 'polypeptide(L)'
;MNKVLIILASIAVFIVVAFFVLGMMSKKGEALGLKEGQLQACASTENCVISEQIDGMANTVEPFTFSGDKGEFVSKLEGVIETLGGKVTVKEGDYIAATFTSGIFGFVDDVELRVTDDNLLHFRSASRVGRSDLGANKKRVDAMKMLLNQQ
;
A
#
# COMPACT_ATOMS: atom_id res chain seq x y z
N MET A 1 -36.66 25.98 4.70
CA MET A 1 -35.28 25.47 4.90
C MET A 1 -34.33 26.65 4.86
N ASN A 2 -33.51 26.87 5.89
CA ASN A 2 -32.57 28.01 5.94
C ASN A 2 -31.58 27.91 4.77
N LYS A 3 -31.32 29.00 4.02
CA LYS A 3 -30.37 29.01 2.90
C LYS A 3 -28.99 28.47 3.29
N VAL A 4 -28.55 28.73 4.52
CA VAL A 4 -27.31 28.18 5.08
C VAL A 4 -27.32 26.65 5.13
N LEU A 5 -28.44 26.04 5.53
CA LEU A 5 -28.56 24.59 5.58
C LEU A 5 -28.49 23.95 4.20
N ILE A 6 -29.06 24.62 3.18
CA ILE A 6 -28.99 24.17 1.78
C ILE A 6 -27.55 24.21 1.29
N ILE A 7 -26.82 25.30 1.56
CA ILE A 7 -25.42 25.44 1.14
C ILE A 7 -24.55 24.35 1.79
N LEU A 8 -24.69 24.13 3.10
CA LEU A 8 -23.94 23.10 3.80
C LEU A 8 -24.24 21.69 3.27
N ALA A 9 -25.52 21.39 3.02
CA ALA A 9 -25.91 20.10 2.43
C ALA A 9 -25.32 19.92 1.04
N SER A 10 -25.36 20.94 0.18
CA SER A 10 -24.77 20.88 -1.17
C SER A 10 -23.26 20.67 -1.14
N ILE A 11 -22.54 21.34 -0.24
CA ILE A 11 -21.09 21.14 -0.05
C ILE A 11 -20.81 19.69 0.39
N ALA A 12 -21.58 19.18 1.35
CA ALA A 12 -21.41 17.81 1.83
C ALA A 12 -21.65 16.79 0.70
N VAL A 13 -22.70 16.96 -0.09
CA VAL A 13 -22.98 16.11 -1.26
C VAL A 13 -21.85 16.18 -2.29
N PHE A 14 -21.36 17.39 -2.59
CA PHE A 14 -20.25 17.56 -3.53
C PHE A 14 -18.99 16.84 -3.05
N ILE A 15 -18.65 16.94 -1.76
CA ILE A 15 -17.51 16.21 -1.17
C ILE A 15 -17.70 14.71 -1.33
N VAL A 16 -18.87 14.16 -0.96
CA VAL A 16 -19.14 12.71 -1.07
C VAL A 16 -19.00 12.23 -2.52
N VAL A 17 -19.53 12.99 -3.49
CA VAL A 17 -19.40 12.67 -4.92
C VAL A 17 -17.94 12.72 -5.36
N ALA A 18 -17.16 13.72 -4.93
CA ALA A 18 -15.75 13.82 -5.26
C ALA A 18 -14.95 12.62 -4.74
N PHE A 19 -15.16 12.20 -3.48
CA PHE A 19 -14.51 11.01 -2.92
C PHE A 19 -14.92 9.73 -3.66
N PHE A 20 -16.19 9.60 -4.05
CA PHE A 20 -16.65 8.46 -4.84
C PHE A 20 -15.97 8.41 -6.22
N VAL A 21 -15.82 9.55 -6.90
CA VAL A 21 -15.10 9.65 -8.18
C VAL A 21 -13.63 9.27 -8.02
N LEU A 22 -12.95 9.78 -6.99
CA LEU A 22 -11.56 9.41 -6.72
C LEU A 22 -11.43 7.89 -6.44
N GLY A 23 -12.37 7.31 -5.69
CA GLY A 23 -12.46 5.86 -5.47
C GLY A 23 -12.53 5.09 -6.79
N MET A 24 -13.40 5.49 -7.72
CA MET A 24 -13.48 4.88 -9.05
C MET A 24 -12.19 5.04 -9.86
N MET A 25 -11.52 6.20 -9.78
CA MET A 25 -10.25 6.44 -10.47
C MET A 25 -9.14 5.52 -9.96
N SER A 26 -9.09 5.28 -8.63
CA SER A 26 -8.08 4.43 -8.01
C SER A 26 -8.12 2.97 -8.49
N LYS A 27 -9.26 2.49 -9.00
CA LYS A 27 -9.41 1.11 -9.48
C LYS A 27 -8.64 0.83 -10.77
N LYS A 28 -8.16 1.87 -11.46
CA LYS A 28 -7.33 1.74 -12.66
C LYS A 28 -5.85 1.73 -12.28
N GLY A 29 -5.03 1.10 -13.12
CA GLY A 29 -3.58 1.01 -12.93
C GLY A 29 -3.14 -0.29 -12.27
N GLU A 30 -1.82 -0.42 -12.15
CA GLU A 30 -1.10 -1.58 -11.63
C GLU A 30 0.04 -1.09 -10.73
N ALA A 31 0.57 -2.00 -9.92
CA ALA A 31 1.78 -1.74 -9.15
C ALA A 31 2.94 -1.33 -10.07
N LEU A 32 3.88 -0.52 -9.56
CA LEU A 32 4.94 0.03 -10.39
C LEU A 32 5.92 -1.04 -10.89
N GLY A 33 6.10 -2.11 -10.11
CA GLY A 33 7.08 -3.14 -10.39
C GLY A 33 8.48 -2.75 -9.92
N LEU A 34 9.40 -3.69 -10.08
CA LEU A 34 10.82 -3.43 -9.85
C LEU A 34 11.43 -2.62 -10.99
N LYS A 35 12.29 -1.68 -10.64
CA LYS A 35 13.19 -1.00 -11.58
C LYS A 35 14.62 -1.30 -11.17
N GLU A 36 15.39 -1.91 -12.08
CA GLU A 36 16.78 -2.32 -11.81
C GLU A 36 16.92 -3.20 -10.55
N GLY A 37 15.92 -4.05 -10.29
CA GLY A 37 15.91 -4.96 -9.14
C GLY A 37 15.53 -4.32 -7.79
N GLN A 38 15.13 -3.04 -7.77
CA GLN A 38 14.70 -2.30 -6.59
C GLN A 38 13.23 -1.87 -6.70
N LEU A 39 12.59 -1.67 -5.55
CA LEU A 39 11.28 -1.03 -5.48
C LEU A 39 11.40 0.41 -6.01
N GLN A 40 10.34 0.92 -6.62
CA GLN A 40 10.34 2.29 -7.15
C GLN A 40 9.96 3.31 -6.08
N ALA A 41 10.58 4.49 -6.11
CA ALA A 41 10.35 5.56 -5.15
C ALA A 41 8.87 5.99 -5.05
N CYS A 42 8.47 6.45 -3.87
CA CYS A 42 7.19 7.12 -3.70
C CYS A 42 7.19 8.45 -4.47
N ALA A 43 6.13 8.76 -5.21
CA ALA A 43 6.00 10.10 -5.82
C ALA A 43 5.74 11.20 -4.76
N SER A 44 5.10 10.81 -3.65
CA SER A 44 4.87 11.64 -2.45
C SER A 44 4.88 10.73 -1.23
N THR A 45 5.41 11.19 -0.10
CA THR A 45 5.40 10.44 1.17
C THR A 45 4.13 10.68 2.01
N GLU A 46 3.21 11.51 1.54
CA GLU A 46 1.94 11.81 2.24
C GLU A 46 0.93 10.66 2.18
N ASN A 47 1.03 9.79 1.16
CA ASN A 47 0.17 8.63 0.91
C ASN A 47 0.93 7.40 0.42
N CYS A 48 2.24 7.35 0.66
CA CYS A 48 3.08 6.23 0.30
C CYS A 48 4.19 6.06 1.34
N VAL A 49 4.45 4.81 1.69
CA VAL A 49 5.61 4.43 2.49
C VAL A 49 6.49 3.46 1.71
N ILE A 50 7.78 3.51 1.97
CA ILE A 50 8.81 2.67 1.38
C ILE A 50 9.90 2.37 2.40
N SER A 51 10.41 1.14 2.39
CA SER A 51 11.53 0.74 3.25
C SER A 51 12.87 0.67 2.55
N GLU A 52 12.90 0.65 1.23
CA GLU A 52 14.14 0.83 0.48
C GLU A 52 14.58 2.27 0.52
N GLN A 53 15.88 2.45 0.73
CA GLN A 53 16.53 3.71 0.49
C GLN A 53 16.87 3.79 -0.99
N ILE A 54 16.37 4.83 -1.65
CA ILE A 54 16.56 5.08 -3.09
C ILE A 54 17.26 6.43 -3.22
N ASP A 55 18.04 6.61 -4.28
CA ASP A 55 18.69 7.90 -4.51
C ASP A 55 17.64 9.04 -4.54
N GLY A 56 17.91 10.09 -3.77
CA GLY A 56 16.99 11.22 -3.57
C GLY A 56 15.77 10.96 -2.67
N MET A 57 15.61 9.76 -2.08
CA MET A 57 14.52 9.44 -1.15
C MET A 57 14.96 8.54 0.01
N ALA A 58 14.91 9.09 1.22
CA ALA A 58 15.06 8.28 2.44
C ALA A 58 13.89 7.31 2.61
N ASN A 59 14.15 6.18 3.27
CA ASN A 59 13.10 5.28 3.68
C ASN A 59 12.17 5.95 4.70
N THR A 60 10.90 5.54 4.71
CA THR A 60 9.84 6.08 5.58
C THR A 60 9.34 5.05 6.59
N VAL A 61 9.70 3.79 6.37
CA VAL A 61 9.50 2.65 7.26
C VAL A 61 10.73 1.77 7.20
N GLU A 62 11.02 1.03 8.27
CA GLU A 62 12.13 0.08 8.24
C GLU A 62 11.81 -1.17 7.39
N PRO A 63 12.81 -1.90 6.88
CA PRO A 63 12.57 -3.25 6.36
C PRO A 63 12.17 -4.20 7.50
N PHE A 64 11.90 -5.46 7.15
CA PHE A 64 11.66 -6.53 8.12
C PHE A 64 12.72 -7.61 7.91
N THR A 65 13.52 -7.87 8.94
CA THR A 65 14.49 -8.96 8.92
C THR A 65 13.77 -10.26 9.27
N PHE A 66 13.94 -11.28 8.43
CA PHE A 66 13.42 -12.62 8.70
C PHE A 66 14.55 -13.62 8.91
N SER A 67 14.19 -14.84 9.31
CA SER A 67 15.11 -15.95 9.49
C SER A 67 14.53 -17.20 8.84
N GLY A 68 15.39 -18.15 8.46
CA GLY A 68 14.98 -19.37 7.78
C GLY A 68 15.19 -19.29 6.27
N ASP A 69 14.55 -20.20 5.54
CA ASP A 69 14.66 -20.30 4.09
C ASP A 69 13.88 -19.18 3.37
N LYS A 70 14.52 -18.57 2.36
CA LYS A 70 13.93 -17.47 1.58
C LYS A 70 12.66 -17.91 0.82
N GLY A 71 12.68 -19.10 0.22
CA GLY A 71 11.55 -19.61 -0.55
C GLY A 71 10.34 -19.95 0.32
N GLU A 72 10.58 -20.55 1.48
CA GLU A 72 9.54 -20.76 2.50
C GLU A 72 8.97 -19.42 2.99
N PHE A 73 9.83 -18.43 3.27
CA PHE A 73 9.40 -17.11 3.71
C PHE A 73 8.54 -16.39 2.66
N VAL A 74 8.97 -16.37 1.39
CA VAL A 74 8.21 -15.81 0.26
C VAL A 74 6.83 -16.48 0.16
N SER A 75 6.75 -17.80 0.37
CA SER A 75 5.49 -18.54 0.32
C SER A 75 4.53 -18.17 1.45
N LYS A 76 5.01 -17.72 2.61
CA LYS A 76 4.17 -17.22 3.72
C LYS A 76 3.55 -15.85 3.43
N LEU A 77 4.20 -15.02 2.60
CA LEU A 77 3.77 -13.64 2.36
C LEU A 77 2.37 -13.53 1.74
N GLU A 78 2.00 -14.46 0.85
CA GLU A 78 0.65 -14.49 0.25
C GLU A 78 -0.41 -14.66 1.33
N GLY A 79 -0.21 -15.59 2.27
CA GLY A 79 -1.13 -15.80 3.39
C GLY A 79 -1.25 -14.58 4.30
N VAL A 80 -0.16 -13.85 4.53
CA VAL A 80 -0.18 -12.60 5.30
C VAL A 80 -0.97 -11.51 4.57
N ILE A 81 -0.77 -11.36 3.26
CA ILE A 81 -1.51 -10.41 2.42
C ILE A 81 -3.01 -10.72 2.47
N GLU A 82 -3.39 -11.98 2.24
CA GLU A 82 -4.79 -12.42 2.23
C GLU A 82 -5.45 -12.28 3.60
N THR A 83 -4.72 -12.58 4.68
CA THR A 83 -5.22 -12.41 6.06
C THR A 83 -5.56 -10.95 6.37
N LEU A 84 -4.80 -10.00 5.81
CA LEU A 84 -5.08 -8.57 5.93
C LEU A 84 -6.14 -8.06 4.94
N GLY A 85 -6.74 -8.95 4.14
CA GLY A 85 -7.75 -8.61 3.14
C GLY A 85 -7.18 -8.06 1.83
N GLY A 86 -5.89 -8.23 1.60
CA GLY A 86 -5.24 -7.90 0.34
C GLY A 86 -5.45 -8.99 -0.71
N LYS A 87 -5.25 -8.63 -1.98
CA LYS A 87 -5.29 -9.57 -3.11
C LYS A 87 -3.98 -9.50 -3.87
N VAL A 88 -3.26 -10.61 -3.93
CA VAL A 88 -2.05 -10.76 -4.75
C VAL A 88 -2.42 -10.58 -6.23
N THR A 89 -1.68 -9.71 -6.91
CA THR A 89 -1.83 -9.42 -8.35
C THR A 89 -0.66 -9.91 -9.17
N VAL A 90 0.55 -9.93 -8.60
CA VAL A 90 1.77 -10.43 -9.24
C VAL A 90 2.61 -11.17 -8.21
N LYS A 91 3.20 -12.30 -8.61
CA LYS A 91 4.23 -13.02 -7.84
C LYS A 91 5.30 -13.51 -8.81
N GLU A 92 6.50 -12.96 -8.69
CA GLU A 92 7.61 -13.21 -9.59
C GLU A 92 8.91 -13.34 -8.78
N GLY A 93 9.32 -14.58 -8.52
CA GLY A 93 10.51 -14.86 -7.72
C GLY A 93 10.42 -14.24 -6.33
N ASP A 94 11.31 -13.29 -6.04
CA ASP A 94 11.41 -12.59 -4.76
C ASP A 94 10.53 -11.32 -4.69
N TYR A 95 9.69 -11.06 -5.69
CA TYR A 95 8.79 -9.92 -5.76
C TYR A 95 7.32 -10.34 -5.71
N ILE A 96 6.52 -9.63 -4.90
CA ILE A 96 5.07 -9.78 -4.84
C ILE A 96 4.42 -8.40 -4.91
N ALA A 97 3.43 -8.26 -5.80
CA ALA A 97 2.53 -7.11 -5.80
C ALA A 97 1.13 -7.56 -5.35
N ALA A 98 0.46 -6.72 -4.59
CA ALA A 98 -0.90 -6.92 -4.13
C ALA A 98 -1.68 -5.60 -4.10
N THR A 99 -3.00 -5.72 -4.06
CA THR A 99 -3.91 -4.58 -3.93
C THR A 99 -4.71 -4.69 -2.64
N PHE A 100 -4.92 -3.55 -1.99
CA PHE A 100 -5.81 -3.41 -0.83
C PHE A 100 -6.88 -2.38 -1.16
N THR A 101 -8.15 -2.75 -0.94
CA THR A 101 -9.27 -1.84 -1.17
C THR A 101 -9.85 -1.37 0.16
N SER A 102 -9.96 -0.06 0.36
CA SER A 102 -10.43 0.53 1.61
C SER A 102 -11.90 0.97 1.56
N GLY A 103 -12.62 0.72 2.66
CA GLY A 103 -13.83 1.42 3.10
C GLY A 103 -14.97 1.61 2.08
N ILE A 104 -15.81 2.62 2.38
CA ILE A 104 -17.07 2.89 1.66
C ILE A 104 -16.82 3.40 0.22
N PHE A 105 -15.73 4.12 -0.01
CA PHE A 105 -15.41 4.70 -1.32
C PHE A 105 -14.56 3.77 -2.21
N GLY A 106 -14.01 2.68 -1.66
CA GLY A 106 -13.28 1.67 -2.43
C GLY A 106 -11.95 2.16 -2.99
N PHE A 107 -11.16 2.93 -2.22
CA PHE A 107 -9.83 3.35 -2.67
C PHE A 107 -8.89 2.16 -2.72
N VAL A 108 -8.17 2.03 -3.83
CA VAL A 108 -7.18 0.99 -4.03
C VAL A 108 -5.78 1.52 -3.75
N ASP A 109 -5.08 0.80 -2.89
CA ASP A 109 -3.66 0.96 -2.61
C ASP A 109 -2.90 -0.24 -3.18
N ASP A 110 -1.71 -0.01 -3.70
CA ASP A 110 -0.77 -1.05 -4.11
C ASP A 110 0.22 -1.33 -2.97
N VAL A 111 0.47 -2.61 -2.71
CA VAL A 111 1.53 -3.09 -1.84
C VAL A 111 2.50 -3.90 -2.67
N GLU A 112 3.76 -3.55 -2.60
CA GLU A 112 4.85 -4.20 -3.29
C GLU A 112 5.86 -4.68 -2.24
N LEU A 113 6.20 -5.95 -2.33
CA LEU A 113 7.11 -6.63 -1.43
C LEU A 113 8.29 -7.14 -2.24
N ARG A 114 9.50 -6.91 -1.74
CA ARG A 114 10.72 -7.47 -2.33
C ARG A 114 11.55 -8.15 -1.24
N VAL A 115 11.86 -9.41 -1.45
CA VAL A 115 12.72 -10.20 -0.57
C VAL A 115 14.15 -10.19 -1.12
N THR A 116 15.14 -10.03 -0.26
CA THR A 116 16.56 -9.99 -0.63
C THR A 116 17.34 -11.15 -0.03
N ASP A 117 18.51 -11.43 -0.60
CA ASP A 117 19.38 -12.53 -0.17
C ASP A 117 20.02 -12.31 1.22
N ASP A 118 20.01 -11.08 1.74
CA ASP A 118 20.43 -10.74 3.11
C ASP A 118 19.27 -10.88 4.13
N ASN A 119 18.22 -11.62 3.77
CA ASN A 119 17.04 -11.88 4.58
C ASN A 119 16.29 -10.62 5.04
N LEU A 120 16.21 -9.62 4.16
CA LEU A 120 15.35 -8.47 4.34
C LEU A 120 14.10 -8.58 3.46
N LEU A 121 12.96 -8.25 4.04
CA LEU A 121 11.74 -7.94 3.33
C LEU A 121 11.61 -6.42 3.25
N HIS A 122 11.61 -5.92 2.03
CA HIS A 122 11.32 -4.55 1.73
C HIS A 122 9.85 -4.34 1.35
N PHE A 123 9.34 -3.17 1.67
CA PHE A 123 7.95 -2.78 1.50
C PHE A 123 7.88 -1.49 0.69
N ARG A 124 6.90 -1.42 -0.20
CA ARG A 124 6.30 -0.18 -0.67
C ARG A 124 4.80 -0.33 -0.57
N SER A 125 4.12 0.62 0.08
CA SER A 125 2.67 0.63 0.19
C SER A 125 2.19 2.02 -0.18
N ALA A 126 1.39 2.14 -1.24
CA ALA A 126 1.08 3.42 -1.87
C ALA A 126 -0.37 3.51 -2.33
N SER A 127 -1.04 4.62 -2.02
CA SER A 127 -2.35 4.91 -2.60
C SER A 127 -2.22 5.34 -4.06
N ARG A 128 -3.08 4.82 -4.93
CA ARG A 128 -3.07 5.16 -6.37
C ARG A 128 -3.53 6.59 -6.65
N VAL A 129 -4.34 7.15 -5.76
CA VAL A 129 -4.90 8.50 -5.88
C VAL A 129 -4.97 9.18 -4.51
N GLY A 130 -5.27 10.47 -4.52
CA GLY A 130 -5.37 11.28 -3.30
C GLY A 130 -4.01 11.84 -2.87
N ARG A 131 -4.05 12.77 -1.92
CA ARG A 131 -2.82 13.35 -1.35
C ARG A 131 -2.41 12.69 -0.05
N SER A 132 -3.38 12.31 0.78
CA SER A 132 -3.14 11.63 2.05
C SER A 132 -3.97 10.37 2.16
N ASP A 133 -3.40 9.37 2.82
CA ASP A 133 -4.02 8.09 3.15
C ASP A 133 -4.38 7.98 4.66
N LEU A 134 -4.21 9.06 5.43
CA LEU A 134 -4.37 9.10 6.89
C LEU A 134 -3.53 8.01 7.62
N GLY A 135 -2.37 7.67 7.04
CA GLY A 135 -1.44 6.67 7.54
C GLY A 135 -1.87 5.22 7.27
N ALA A 136 -2.84 4.98 6.39
CA ALA A 136 -3.31 3.63 6.07
C ALA A 136 -2.18 2.72 5.56
N ASN A 137 -1.31 3.22 4.69
CA ASN A 137 -0.19 2.46 4.14
C ASN A 137 0.84 2.09 5.21
N LYS A 138 1.18 3.03 6.10
CA LYS A 138 2.06 2.73 7.24
C LYS A 138 1.45 1.68 8.17
N LYS A 139 0.18 1.84 8.56
CA LYS A 139 -0.54 0.89 9.41
C LYS A 139 -0.58 -0.51 8.80
N ARG A 140 -0.69 -0.61 7.48
CA ARG A 140 -0.65 -1.88 6.75
C ARG A 140 0.70 -2.56 6.86
N VAL A 141 1.79 -1.82 6.63
CA VAL A 141 3.16 -2.35 6.82
C VAL A 141 3.37 -2.81 8.25
N ASP A 142 2.95 -2.01 9.23
CA ASP A 142 3.06 -2.38 10.65
C ASP A 142 2.26 -3.67 10.95
N ALA A 143 1.04 -3.81 10.41
CA ALA A 143 0.22 -5.02 10.57
C ALA A 143 0.84 -6.26 9.91
N MET A 144 1.43 -6.11 8.71
CA MET A 144 2.18 -7.20 8.06
C MET A 144 3.33 -7.67 8.93
N LYS A 145 4.14 -6.74 9.47
CA LYS A 145 5.25 -7.08 10.37
C LYS A 145 4.77 -7.79 11.64
N MET A 146 3.63 -7.39 12.20
CA MET A 146 3.04 -8.05 13.37
C MET A 146 2.66 -9.51 13.07
N LEU A 147 2.02 -9.79 11.92
CA LEU A 147 1.67 -11.15 11.52
C LEU A 147 2.91 -12.01 11.24
N LEU A 148 3.92 -11.43 10.60
CA LEU A 148 5.18 -12.13 10.30
C LEU A 148 5.96 -12.52 11.56
N ASN A 149 5.86 -11.72 12.64
CA ASN A 149 6.48 -12.06 13.94
C ASN A 149 5.76 -13.18 14.71
N GLN A 150 4.54 -13.56 14.30
CA GLN A 150 3.72 -14.57 14.99
C GLN A 150 3.80 -15.95 14.32
N GLN A 151 4.52 -16.09 13.19
CA GLN A 151 4.63 -17.30 12.36
C GLN A 151 6.08 -17.77 12.18
#